data_AF-A0A7V4PPF1-F1
#
_entry.id   AF-A0A7V4PPF1-F1
#
_cell.length_a   1.000
_cell.length_b   1.000
_cell.length_c   1.000
_cell.angle_alpha   90.00
_cell.angle_beta   90.00
_cell.angle_gamma   90.00
#
_symmetry.space_group_name_H-M   'P 1'
#
loop_
_entity.id
_entity.type
_entity.pdbx_description
1 polymer ?
#
loop_
_entity_poly.entity_id
_entity_poly.type
_entity_poly.pdbx_seq_one_letter_code
_entity_poly.pdbx_strand_id
1 'polypeptide(L)'
;MARVYVLLGGRVAEEMVFRDVSTGAQNDLQRATEIARTMVTQFGMSEKVGLVSLEGPRTQMFLPIPTHSPKEYSEETSRLIDEEVKKILSEAHAKVREILASHRQSLEELANLLLTKEVVERPELQAILKVRSLESVKERKRSAGSRDSEAVDEKKEQGEVSG
;
A
#
# COMPACT_ATOMS: atom_id res chain seq x y z
N MET A 1 0.72 7.45 -3.73
CA MET A 1 0.41 6.20 -4.47
C MET A 1 0.07 5.01 -3.58
N ALA A 2 0.97 4.50 -2.72
CA ALA A 2 0.73 3.27 -1.95
C ALA A 2 -0.64 3.18 -1.24
N ARG A 3 -1.12 4.28 -0.65
CA ARG A 3 -2.44 4.32 -0.01
C ARG A 3 -3.61 4.10 -0.99
N VAL A 4 -3.52 4.64 -2.21
CA VAL A 4 -4.49 4.39 -3.29
C VAL A 4 -4.50 2.91 -3.66
N TYR A 5 -3.32 2.27 -3.73
CA TYR A 5 -3.22 0.85 -4.05
C TYR A 5 -3.92 -0.03 -3.00
N VAL A 6 -3.74 0.28 -1.71
CA VAL A 6 -4.41 -0.45 -0.63
C VAL A 6 -5.94 -0.30 -0.73
N LEU A 7 -6.44 0.93 -0.95
CA LEU A 7 -7.87 1.20 -1.07
C LEU A 7 -8.49 0.47 -2.28
N LEU A 8 -7.78 0.39 -3.41
CA LEU A 8 -8.26 -0.34 -4.58
C LEU A 8 -8.09 -1.86 -4.46
N GLY A 9 -7.30 -2.35 -3.50
CA GLY A 9 -6.92 -3.75 -3.35
C GLY A 9 -8.12 -4.71 -3.28
N GLY A 10 -9.07 -4.44 -2.38
CA GLY A 10 -10.26 -5.28 -2.23
C GLY A 10 -11.12 -5.31 -3.50
N ARG A 11 -11.34 -4.13 -4.10
CA ARG A 11 -12.12 -3.96 -5.33
C ARG A 11 -11.54 -4.80 -6.48
N VAL A 12 -10.22 -4.72 -6.67
CA VAL A 12 -9.51 -5.42 -7.74
C VAL A 12 -9.45 -6.91 -7.47
N ALA A 13 -9.26 -7.32 -6.22
CA ALA A 13 -9.29 -8.74 -5.84
C ALA A 13 -10.65 -9.38 -6.16
N GLU A 14 -11.76 -8.71 -5.82
CA GLU A 14 -13.11 -9.17 -6.15
C GLU A 14 -13.32 -9.29 -7.66
N GLU A 15 -12.95 -8.26 -8.43
CA GLU A 15 -13.09 -8.25 -9.89
C GLU A 15 -12.31 -9.40 -10.55
N MET A 16 -11.11 -9.72 -10.02
CA MET A 16 -10.28 -10.81 -10.54
C MET A 16 -10.88 -12.20 -10.28
N VAL A 17 -11.54 -12.39 -9.14
CA VAL A 17 -12.05 -13.71 -8.71
C VAL A 17 -13.48 -13.93 -9.18
N PHE A 18 -14.36 -12.96 -8.95
CA PHE A 18 -15.80 -13.10 -9.17
C PHE A 18 -16.25 -12.59 -10.55
N ARG A 19 -15.36 -11.89 -11.29
CA ARG A 19 -15.68 -11.22 -12.56
C ARG A 19 -16.91 -10.29 -12.46
N ASP A 20 -17.21 -9.83 -11.25
CA ASP A 20 -18.35 -8.98 -10.93
C ASP A 20 -17.94 -7.92 -9.90
N VAL A 21 -18.85 -7.00 -9.62
CA VAL A 21 -18.62 -5.77 -8.88
C VAL A 21 -19.60 -5.64 -7.74
N SER A 22 -19.11 -5.70 -6.51
CA SER A 22 -19.92 -5.42 -5.33
C SER A 22 -19.98 -3.92 -5.01
N THR A 23 -20.96 -3.52 -4.21
CA THR A 23 -21.05 -2.17 -3.63
C THR A 23 -20.17 -1.98 -2.39
N GLY A 24 -19.52 -3.05 -1.89
CA GLY A 24 -18.77 -3.04 -0.64
C GLY A 24 -17.54 -2.12 -0.65
N ALA A 25 -16.97 -1.86 -1.83
CA ALA A 25 -15.79 -1.00 -1.98
C ALA A 25 -16.10 0.49 -2.19
N GLN A 26 -17.36 0.93 -2.03
CA GLN A 26 -17.76 2.33 -2.26
C GLN A 26 -16.92 3.34 -1.46
N ASN A 27 -16.74 3.09 -0.16
CA ASN A 27 -15.97 3.97 0.72
C ASN A 27 -14.48 4.05 0.29
N ASP A 28 -13.92 2.94 -0.18
CA ASP A 28 -12.53 2.91 -0.60
C ASP A 28 -12.33 3.61 -1.95
N LEU A 29 -13.28 3.47 -2.88
CA LEU A 29 -13.30 4.23 -4.13
C LEU A 29 -13.41 5.73 -3.89
N GLN A 30 -14.28 6.15 -2.97
CA GLN A 30 -14.42 7.56 -2.59
C GLN A 30 -13.09 8.10 -2.04
N ARG A 31 -12.49 7.41 -1.07
CA ARG A 31 -11.22 7.82 -0.46
C ARG A 31 -10.06 7.80 -1.47
N ALA A 32 -10.00 6.82 -2.36
CA ALA A 32 -9.00 6.75 -3.43
C ALA A 32 -9.12 7.95 -4.38
N THR A 33 -10.36 8.29 -4.76
CA THR A 33 -10.66 9.43 -5.63
C THR A 33 -10.28 10.75 -4.97
N GLU A 34 -10.58 10.92 -3.68
CA GLU A 34 -10.21 12.13 -2.93
C GLU A 34 -8.68 12.29 -2.86
N ILE A 35 -7.95 11.21 -2.62
CA ILE A 35 -6.48 11.23 -2.61
C ILE A 35 -5.95 11.61 -3.99
N ALA A 36 -6.42 10.94 -5.06
CA ALA A 36 -5.99 11.23 -6.43
C ALA A 36 -6.29 12.68 -6.83
N ARG A 37 -7.46 13.20 -6.44
CA ARG A 37 -7.83 14.59 -6.68
C ARG A 37 -6.92 15.57 -5.95
N THR A 38 -6.62 15.31 -4.68
CA THR A 38 -5.68 16.11 -3.88
C THR A 38 -4.29 16.13 -4.51
N MET A 39 -3.84 14.99 -5.05
CA MET A 39 -2.56 14.92 -5.75
C MET A 39 -2.51 15.87 -6.96
N VAL A 40 -3.59 15.93 -7.73
CA VAL A 40 -3.68 16.80 -8.90
C VAL A 40 -3.87 18.26 -8.50
N THR A 41 -4.80 18.56 -7.59
CA THR A 41 -5.25 19.93 -7.32
C THR A 41 -4.44 20.66 -6.26
N GLN A 42 -3.77 19.96 -5.34
CA GLN A 42 -3.02 20.60 -4.24
C GLN A 42 -1.52 20.35 -4.33
N PHE A 43 -1.11 19.18 -4.81
CA PHE A 43 0.30 18.80 -4.86
C PHE A 43 0.95 18.96 -6.24
N GLY A 44 0.19 19.38 -7.27
CA GLY A 44 0.71 19.58 -8.62
C GLY A 44 1.27 18.30 -9.26
N MET A 45 0.75 17.13 -8.88
CA MET A 45 1.24 15.83 -9.35
C MET A 45 0.62 15.40 -10.69
N SER A 46 0.31 16.37 -11.55
CA SER A 46 -0.06 16.15 -12.96
C SER A 46 0.75 17.10 -13.84
N GLU A 47 1.43 16.55 -14.83
CA GLU A 47 2.21 17.35 -15.79
C GLU A 47 1.31 18.28 -16.61
N LYS A 48 0.07 17.87 -16.90
CA LYS A 48 -0.86 18.69 -17.68
C LYS A 48 -1.45 19.86 -16.91
N VAL A 49 -1.77 19.64 -15.63
CA VAL A 49 -2.24 20.72 -14.74
C VAL A 49 -1.07 21.61 -14.31
N GLY A 50 0.12 21.03 -14.18
CA GLY A 50 1.35 21.72 -13.80
C GLY A 50 1.52 21.85 -12.29
N LEU A 51 2.60 22.52 -11.89
CA LEU A 51 2.98 22.75 -10.50
C LEU A 51 2.17 23.90 -9.89
N VAL A 52 0.87 23.69 -9.73
CA VAL A 52 -0.05 24.70 -9.19
C VAL A 52 -0.93 24.12 -8.09
N SER A 53 -1.33 24.95 -7.13
CA SER A 53 -2.34 24.59 -6.12
C SER A 53 -3.65 25.30 -6.44
N LEU A 54 -4.62 24.54 -6.95
CA LEU A 54 -5.95 25.02 -7.35
C LEU A 54 -6.97 24.97 -6.22
N GLU A 55 -6.68 24.23 -5.14
CA GLU A 55 -7.62 24.03 -4.03
C GLU A 55 -6.91 24.11 -2.69
N GLY A 56 -7.60 24.68 -1.69
CA GLY A 56 -7.12 24.71 -0.31
C GLY A 56 -7.31 23.37 0.42
N PRO A 57 -6.68 23.21 1.60
CA PRO A 57 -6.94 22.08 2.47
C PRO A 57 -8.45 21.95 2.74
N ARG A 58 -9.01 20.75 2.52
CA ARG A 58 -10.41 20.48 2.85
C ARG A 58 -10.57 20.47 4.37
N THR A 59 -10.87 21.62 4.96
CA THR A 59 -11.31 21.70 6.36
C THR A 59 -12.62 20.94 6.49
N GLN A 60 -12.67 19.95 7.38
CA GLN A 60 -13.93 19.31 7.77
C GLN A 60 -14.79 20.39 8.43
N MET A 61 -15.67 21.01 7.65
CA MET A 61 -16.64 21.97 8.16
C MET A 61 -17.65 21.22 9.03
N PHE A 62 -17.44 21.31 10.34
CA PHE A 62 -18.37 20.81 11.36
C PHE A 62 -19.64 21.67 11.46
N LEU A 63 -19.70 22.79 10.74
CA LEU A 63 -20.85 23.69 10.67
C LEU A 63 -21.53 23.64 9.28
N PRO A 64 -22.88 23.61 9.21
CA PRO A 64 -23.66 23.64 7.98
C PRO A 64 -23.75 25.07 7.43
N ILE A 65 -22.63 25.79 7.39
CA ILE A 65 -22.55 27.07 6.67
C ILE A 65 -22.10 26.71 5.25
N PRO A 66 -22.89 27.03 4.21
CA PRO A 66 -22.51 26.75 2.84
C PRO A 66 -21.36 27.69 2.46
N THR A 67 -20.13 27.33 2.79
CA THR A 67 -18.97 27.95 2.12
C THR A 67 -18.79 27.20 0.81
N HIS A 68 -19.62 27.54 -0.16
CA HIS A 68 -19.25 27.35 -1.54
C HIS A 68 -18.06 28.28 -1.78
N SER A 69 -16.84 27.81 -1.52
CA SER A 69 -15.68 28.41 -2.18
C SER A 69 -15.93 28.15 -3.67
N PRO A 70 -16.21 29.18 -4.49
CA PRO A 70 -16.40 28.97 -5.92
C PRO A 70 -15.13 28.30 -6.46
N LYS A 71 -15.28 27.36 -7.40
CA LYS A 71 -14.13 26.82 -8.12
C LYS A 71 -13.39 28.01 -8.74
N GLU A 72 -12.17 28.28 -8.29
CA GLU A 72 -11.35 29.40 -8.78
C GLU A 72 -10.67 29.07 -10.13
N TYR A 73 -11.23 28.13 -10.90
CA TYR A 73 -10.68 27.65 -12.16
C TYR A 73 -11.79 27.34 -13.17
N SER A 74 -11.43 27.38 -14.45
CA SER A 74 -12.38 27.23 -15.55
C SER A 74 -13.00 25.82 -15.62
N GLU A 75 -14.10 25.69 -16.39
CA GLU A 75 -14.68 24.39 -16.77
C GLU A 75 -13.65 23.51 -17.49
N GLU A 76 -12.81 24.10 -18.34
CA GLU A 76 -11.73 23.40 -19.03
C GLU A 76 -10.73 22.81 -18.04
N THR A 77 -10.29 23.60 -17.05
CA THR A 77 -9.42 23.10 -15.97
C THR A 77 -10.12 22.04 -15.12
N SER A 78 -11.42 22.20 -14.83
CA SER A 78 -12.20 21.19 -14.11
C SER A 78 -12.19 19.85 -14.84
N ARG A 79 -12.47 19.86 -16.15
CA ARG A 79 -12.44 18.67 -16.98
C ARG A 79 -11.04 18.04 -17.01
N LEU A 80 -10.00 18.86 -17.12
CA LEU A 80 -8.61 18.38 -17.10
C LEU A 80 -8.26 17.67 -15.78
N ILE A 81 -8.70 18.21 -14.65
CA ILE A 81 -8.53 17.57 -13.33
C ILE A 81 -9.22 16.20 -13.32
N ASP A 82 -10.47 16.12 -13.77
CA ASP A 82 -11.23 14.86 -13.77
C ASP A 82 -10.57 13.79 -14.65
N GLU A 83 -10.05 14.19 -15.82
CA GLU A 83 -9.30 13.30 -16.71
C GLU A 83 -8.01 12.77 -16.04
N GLU A 84 -7.26 13.62 -15.36
CA GLU A 84 -6.02 13.23 -14.68
C GLU A 84 -6.27 12.37 -13.43
N VAL A 85 -7.34 12.64 -12.67
CA VAL A 85 -7.78 11.78 -11.56
C VAL A 85 -8.15 10.39 -12.09
N LYS A 86 -8.93 10.32 -13.18
CA LYS A 86 -9.31 9.05 -13.82
C LYS A 86 -8.06 8.29 -14.29
N LYS A 87 -7.09 8.99 -14.88
CA LYS A 87 -5.82 8.40 -15.33
C LYS A 87 -5.07 7.77 -14.15
N ILE A 88 -4.86 8.53 -13.07
CA ILE A 88 -4.19 8.05 -11.85
C ILE A 88 -4.87 6.79 -11.30
N LEU A 89 -6.19 6.79 -11.17
CA LEU A 89 -6.94 5.65 -10.63
C LEU A 89 -6.88 4.43 -11.56
N SER A 90 -6.88 4.64 -12.88
CA SER A 90 -6.76 3.56 -13.87
C SER A 90 -5.39 2.91 -13.84
N GLU A 91 -4.32 3.71 -13.75
CA GLU A 91 -2.94 3.21 -13.60
C GLU A 91 -2.75 2.47 -12.26
N ALA A 92 -3.32 3.01 -11.18
CA ALA A 92 -3.32 2.36 -9.88
C ALA A 92 -4.06 1.02 -9.90
N HIS A 93 -5.24 0.95 -10.54
CA HIS A 93 -5.99 -0.30 -10.72
C HIS A 93 -5.16 -1.35 -11.47
N ALA A 94 -4.55 -0.97 -12.59
CA ALA A 94 -3.69 -1.87 -13.37
C ALA A 94 -2.51 -2.38 -12.54
N LYS A 95 -1.86 -1.49 -11.78
CA LYS A 95 -0.72 -1.88 -10.92
C LYS A 95 -1.14 -2.81 -9.78
N VAL A 96 -2.28 -2.54 -9.13
CA VAL A 96 -2.83 -3.41 -8.10
C VAL A 96 -3.16 -4.78 -8.67
N ARG A 97 -3.78 -4.84 -9.86
CA ARG A 97 -4.08 -6.09 -10.56
C ARG A 97 -2.81 -6.90 -10.82
N GLU A 98 -1.74 -6.26 -11.29
CA GLU A 98 -0.44 -6.91 -11.48
C GLU A 98 0.11 -7.49 -10.17
N ILE A 99 0.10 -6.71 -9.09
CA ILE A 99 0.60 -7.14 -7.77
C ILE A 99 -0.23 -8.31 -7.21
N LEU A 100 -1.55 -8.24 -7.30
CA LEU A 100 -2.43 -9.31 -6.82
C LEU A 100 -2.30 -10.57 -7.67
N ALA A 101 -2.14 -10.42 -8.99
CA ALA A 101 -1.92 -11.54 -9.89
C ALA A 101 -0.60 -12.26 -9.58
N SER A 102 0.49 -11.52 -9.30
CA SER A 102 1.77 -12.11 -8.93
C SER A 102 1.75 -12.82 -7.57
N HIS A 103 0.77 -12.52 -6.72
CA HIS A 103 0.57 -13.14 -5.40
C HIS A 103 -0.71 -13.98 -5.32
N ARG A 104 -1.20 -14.48 -6.46
CA ARG A 104 -2.46 -15.24 -6.54
C ARG A 104 -2.52 -16.42 -5.57
N GLN A 105 -1.43 -17.18 -5.46
CA GLN A 105 -1.35 -18.33 -4.57
C GLN A 105 -1.53 -17.92 -3.10
N SER A 106 -0.85 -16.86 -2.65
CA SER A 106 -0.98 -16.34 -1.28
C SER A 106 -2.40 -15.82 -0.99
N LEU A 107 -3.08 -15.25 -1.99
CA LEU A 107 -4.48 -14.82 -1.84
C LEU A 107 -5.43 -16.03 -1.65
N GLU A 108 -5.22 -17.12 -2.39
CA GLU A 108 -6.01 -18.35 -2.24
C GLU A 108 -5.77 -19.01 -0.87
N GLU A 109 -4.50 -19.12 -0.45
CA GLU A 109 -4.13 -19.65 0.86
C GLU A 109 -4.76 -18.84 1.99
N LEU A 110 -4.70 -17.50 1.91
CA LEU A 110 -5.31 -16.61 2.91
C LEU A 110 -6.84 -16.73 2.93
N ALA A 111 -7.49 -16.79 1.76
CA ALA A 111 -8.94 -16.95 1.68
C ALA A 111 -9.40 -18.28 2.30
N ASN A 112 -8.71 -19.38 1.99
CA ASN A 112 -9.00 -20.70 2.57
C ASN A 112 -8.81 -20.72 4.10
N LEU A 113 -7.76 -20.04 4.59
CA LEU A 113 -7.55 -19.89 6.02
C LEU A 113 -8.70 -19.11 6.67
N LEU A 114 -9.13 -18.00 6.06
CA LEU A 114 -10.24 -17.17 6.56
C LEU A 114 -11.59 -17.89 6.58
N LEU A 115 -11.81 -18.85 5.68
CA LEU A 115 -13.00 -19.72 5.69
C LEU A 115 -13.01 -20.68 6.89
N THR A 116 -11.83 -21.07 7.38
CA THR A 116 -11.71 -22.00 8.52
C THR A 116 -11.58 -21.24 9.85
N LYS A 117 -10.94 -20.06 9.81
CA LYS A 117 -10.61 -19.21 10.94
C LYS A 117 -10.95 -17.77 10.60
N GLU A 118 -12.01 -17.24 11.21
CA GLU A 118 -12.53 -15.89 10.92
C GLU A 118 -11.49 -14.76 11.08
N VAL A 119 -10.48 -14.96 11.94
CA VAL A 119 -9.43 -13.96 12.22
C VAL A 119 -8.05 -14.55 11.95
N VAL A 120 -7.26 -13.88 11.11
CA VAL A 120 -5.86 -14.23 10.82
C VAL A 120 -4.94 -13.22 11.48
N GLU A 121 -4.03 -13.70 12.31
CA GLU A 121 -3.06 -12.86 13.03
C GLU A 121 -1.83 -12.56 12.18
N ARG A 122 -1.08 -11.53 12.57
CA ARG A 122 0.14 -11.09 11.83
C ARG A 122 1.13 -12.22 11.55
N PRO A 123 1.48 -13.13 12.49
CA PRO A 123 2.44 -14.19 12.22
C PRO A 123 1.95 -15.19 11.16
N GLU A 124 0.66 -15.50 11.17
CA GLU A 124 0.03 -16.41 10.19
C GLU A 124 0.02 -15.79 8.80
N LEU A 125 -0.33 -14.51 8.71
CA LEU A 125 -0.29 -13.75 7.46
C LEU A 125 1.13 -13.66 6.89
N GLN A 126 2.14 -13.42 7.72
CA GLN A 126 3.54 -13.38 7.28
C GLN A 126 4.01 -14.73 6.74
N ALA A 127 3.57 -15.84 7.36
CA ALA A 127 3.88 -17.18 6.88
C ALA A 127 3.29 -17.43 5.47
N ILE A 128 2.03 -17.04 5.23
CA ILE A 128 1.36 -17.17 3.93
C ILE A 128 2.03 -16.31 2.85
N LEU A 129 2.37 -15.06 3.19
CA LEU A 129 3.02 -14.15 2.27
C LEU A 129 4.47 -14.54 1.98
N LYS A 130 5.01 -15.58 2.65
CA LYS A 130 6.43 -16.00 2.60
C LYS A 130 7.39 -14.83 2.84
N VAL A 131 6.89 -13.77 3.49
CA VAL A 131 7.67 -12.60 3.85
C VAL A 131 8.54 -13.03 5.01
N ARG A 132 9.80 -13.35 4.71
CA ARG A 132 10.83 -13.44 5.74
C ARG A 132 10.88 -12.07 6.40
N SER A 133 10.33 -11.94 7.60
CA SER A 133 10.32 -10.66 8.31
C SER A 133 11.75 -10.13 8.38
N LEU A 134 11.93 -8.82 8.23
CA LEU A 134 13.25 -8.19 8.39
C LEU A 134 13.83 -8.48 9.80
N GLU A 135 12.96 -8.79 10.76
CA GLU A 135 13.34 -9.27 12.10
C GLU A 135 13.98 -10.67 12.04
N SER A 136 13.42 -11.61 11.27
CA SER A 136 14.00 -12.95 11.07
C SER A 136 15.38 -12.95 10.40
N VAL A 137 15.72 -11.86 9.69
CA VAL A 137 17.04 -11.62 9.11
C VAL A 137 17.99 -10.98 10.13
N LYS A 138 17.50 -10.05 10.96
CA LYS A 138 18.28 -9.45 12.06
C LYS A 138 18.63 -10.48 13.14
N GLU A 139 17.71 -11.39 13.46
CA GLU A 139 17.89 -12.42 14.48
C GLU A 139 18.90 -13.48 14.07
N ARG A 140 18.91 -13.86 12.77
CA ARG A 140 19.98 -14.70 12.20
C ARG A 140 21.33 -14.01 12.14
N LYS A 141 21.39 -12.71 11.85
CA LYS A 141 22.66 -11.97 11.91
C LYS A 141 23.21 -11.88 13.33
N ARG A 142 22.34 -11.77 14.35
CA ARG A 142 22.73 -11.80 15.77
C ARG A 142 23.19 -13.19 16.20
N SER A 143 22.52 -14.26 15.79
CA SER A 143 22.89 -15.64 16.13
C SER A 143 24.05 -16.23 15.32
N ALA A 144 24.32 -15.69 14.12
CA ALA A 144 25.53 -16.01 13.35
C ALA A 144 26.76 -15.26 13.87
N GLY A 145 26.60 -14.00 14.30
CA GLY A 145 27.69 -13.20 14.88
C GLY A 145 28.19 -13.70 16.24
N SER A 146 27.36 -14.41 17.02
CA SER A 146 27.78 -15.01 18.29
C SER A 146 28.56 -16.31 18.14
N ARG A 147 28.37 -17.05 17.03
CA ARG A 147 29.10 -18.31 16.77
C ARG A 147 30.52 -18.07 16.26
N ASP A 148 30.74 -16.97 15.54
CA ASP A 148 32.09 -16.58 15.11
C ASP A 148 32.94 -16.02 16.26
N SER A 149 32.34 -15.51 17.35
CA SER A 149 33.09 -15.06 18.54
C SER A 149 33.50 -16.20 19.47
N GLU A 150 32.71 -17.28 19.59
CA GLU A 150 33.07 -18.44 20.42
C GLU A 150 34.14 -19.32 19.76
N ALA A 151 34.16 -19.44 18.42
CA ALA A 151 35.15 -20.23 17.70
C ALA A 151 36.57 -19.61 17.65
N VAL A 152 36.70 -18.33 17.99
CA VAL A 152 38.00 -17.62 18.07
C VAL A 152 38.65 -17.79 19.45
N ASP A 153 37.86 -17.99 20.50
CA ASP A 153 38.38 -18.13 21.87
C ASP A 153 38.92 -19.54 22.14
N GLU A 154 38.27 -20.60 21.64
CA GLU A 154 38.75 -21.99 21.80
C GLU A 154 40.08 -22.27 21.06
N LYS A 155 40.44 -21.48 20.03
CA LYS A 155 41.72 -21.64 19.32
C LYS A 155 42.88 -20.88 19.96
N LYS A 156 42.64 -19.97 20.89
CA LYS A 156 43.70 -19.25 21.60
C LYS A 156 44.25 -20.04 22.79
N GLU A 157 43.42 -20.82 23.48
CA GLU A 157 43.87 -21.61 24.64
C GLU A 157 44.72 -22.84 24.28
N GLN A 158 44.63 -23.36 23.05
CA GLN A 158 45.42 -24.52 22.62
C GLN A 158 46.78 -24.18 21.99
N GLY A 159 47.10 -22.88 21.86
CA GLY A 159 48.33 -22.40 21.21
C GLY A 159 49.51 -22.08 22.15
N GLU A 160 49.32 -22.03 23.46
CA GLU A 160 50.35 -21.55 24.41
C GLU A 160 51.13 -22.66 25.15
N VAL A 161 50.93 -23.95 24.84
CA VAL A 161 51.65 -25.06 25.51
C VAL A 161 52.79 -25.66 24.67
N SER A 162 53.18 -25.04 23.56
CA SER A 162 54.39 -25.45 22.82
C SER A 162 55.03 -24.26 22.12
N GLY A 163 55.90 -23.56 22.85
CA GLY A 163 56.79 -22.52 22.35
C GLY A 163 57.86 -22.19 23.36
#